data_AF-A0A1G2YQW6-F1
#
_entry.id   AF-A0A1G2YQW6-F1
#
_cell.length_a   1.000
_cell.length_b   1.000
_cell.length_c   1.000
_cell.angle_alpha   90.00
_cell.angle_beta   90.00
_cell.angle_gamma   90.00
#
_symmetry.space_group_name_H-M   'P 1'
#
loop_
_entity.id
_entity.type
_entity.pdbx_description
1 polymer ?
#
loop_
_entity_poly.entity_id
_entity_poly.type
_entity_poly.pdbx_seq_one_letter_code
_entity_poly.pdbx_strand_id
1 'polypeptide(L)'
;MDDKVVNQLVELTQALNRIGLKPLICGGLGIYFAFHGRESEVSIRTTNDIDLMLTKTHIDNQAKRINIANIITNELKYTALEGSKHFQFHKGEQLLDILAQTVEGIPIKDFRSIIVKSKLHGYHTPEASFIQEDLIGIPLSRIWPEDNKVVGLEISVPSITN
;
A
#
# COMPACT_ATOMS: atom_id res chain seq x y z
N MET A 1 5.24 -16.90 -0.64
CA MET A 1 4.20 -15.84 -0.78
C MET A 1 3.23 -16.30 -1.85
N ASP A 2 1.93 -16.01 -1.71
CA ASP A 2 0.91 -16.40 -2.69
C ASP A 2 1.03 -15.56 -3.97
N ASP A 3 1.10 -16.24 -5.12
CA ASP A 3 1.10 -15.67 -6.47
C ASP A 3 0.02 -14.60 -6.67
N LYS A 4 -1.16 -14.77 -6.05
CA LYS A 4 -2.26 -13.81 -6.14
C LYS A 4 -1.89 -12.46 -5.53
N VAL A 5 -1.17 -12.44 -4.40
CA VAL A 5 -0.74 -11.21 -3.72
C VAL A 5 0.26 -10.47 -4.60
N VAL A 6 1.19 -11.19 -5.21
CA VAL A 6 2.20 -10.59 -6.10
C VAL A 6 1.54 -10.02 -7.35
N ASN A 7 0.63 -10.76 -7.98
CA ASN A 7 -0.11 -10.26 -9.12
C ASN A 7 -0.89 -8.97 -8.79
N GLN A 8 -1.55 -8.92 -7.64
CA GLN A 8 -2.24 -7.70 -7.20
C GLN A 8 -1.27 -6.54 -6.94
N LEU A 9 -0.11 -6.82 -6.35
CA LEU A 9 0.92 -5.82 -6.14
C LEU A 9 1.46 -5.27 -7.46
N VAL A 10 1.63 -6.13 -8.48
CA VAL A 10 2.02 -5.73 -9.84
C VAL A 10 0.98 -4.83 -10.47
N GLU A 11 -0.30 -5.23 -10.45
CA GLU A 11 -1.40 -4.42 -10.98
C GLU A 11 -1.48 -3.05 -10.28
N LEU A 12 -1.38 -3.05 -8.94
CA LEU A 12 -1.40 -1.86 -8.12
C LEU A 12 -0.21 -0.94 -8.46
N THR A 13 0.99 -1.50 -8.60
CA THR A 13 2.21 -0.76 -8.92
C THR A 13 2.13 -0.14 -10.31
N GLN A 14 1.69 -0.91 -11.32
CA GLN A 14 1.50 -0.40 -12.67
C GLN A 14 0.49 0.75 -12.69
N ALA A 15 -0.64 0.60 -12.01
CA ALA A 15 -1.69 1.60 -12.03
C ALA A 15 -1.29 2.90 -11.31
N LEU A 16 -0.65 2.79 -10.14
CA LEU A 16 -0.18 3.94 -9.38
C LEU A 16 0.99 4.65 -10.08
N ASN A 17 1.91 3.92 -10.72
CA ASN A 17 3.01 4.52 -11.47
C ASN A 17 2.52 5.42 -12.61
N ARG A 18 1.41 5.08 -13.27
CA ARG A 18 0.82 5.92 -14.34
C ARG A 18 0.33 7.29 -13.84
N ILE A 19 0.06 7.44 -12.54
CA ILE A 19 -0.28 8.72 -11.92
C ILE A 19 0.89 9.35 -11.15
N GLY A 20 2.11 8.86 -11.39
CA GLY A 20 3.32 9.34 -10.72
C GLY A 20 3.34 9.04 -9.23
N LEU A 21 2.74 7.91 -8.82
CA LEU A 21 2.77 7.43 -7.44
C LEU A 21 3.50 6.09 -7.40
N LYS A 22 4.62 6.07 -6.69
CA LYS A 22 5.29 4.82 -6.34
C LYS A 22 4.63 4.23 -5.10
N PRO A 23 4.13 2.98 -5.11
CA PRO A 23 3.46 2.39 -3.96
C PRO A 23 4.41 2.27 -2.77
N LEU A 24 3.94 2.63 -1.58
CA LEU A 24 4.63 2.40 -0.31
C LEU A 24 3.93 1.25 0.41
N ILE A 25 4.59 0.10 0.49
CA ILE A 25 4.05 -1.12 1.10
C ILE A 25 4.57 -1.21 2.54
N CYS A 26 3.65 -1.31 3.47
CA CYS A 26 3.91 -1.37 4.90
C CYS A 26 3.46 -2.72 5.49
N GLY A 27 3.33 -2.79 6.81
CA GLY A 27 2.85 -3.97 7.51
C GLY A 27 3.77 -5.17 7.33
N GLY A 28 3.22 -6.37 7.48
CA GLY A 28 4.03 -7.59 7.41
C GLY A 28 4.60 -7.85 6.02
N LEU A 29 3.91 -7.42 4.96
CA LEU A 29 4.42 -7.52 3.59
C LEU A 29 5.59 -6.55 3.34
N GLY A 30 5.51 -5.32 3.86
CA GLY A 30 6.61 -4.36 3.82
C GLY A 30 7.86 -4.87 4.56
N ILE A 31 7.66 -5.46 5.75
CA ILE A 31 8.75 -6.10 6.51
C ILE A 31 9.34 -7.27 5.71
N TYR A 32 8.50 -8.14 5.15
CA TYR A 32 8.97 -9.25 4.33
C TYR A 32 9.87 -8.79 3.18
N PHE A 33 9.47 -7.74 2.45
CA PHE A 33 10.29 -7.20 1.37
C PHE A 33 11.55 -6.50 1.83
N ALA A 34 11.52 -5.84 3.00
CA ALA A 34 12.71 -5.18 3.55
C ALA A 34 13.84 -6.17 3.89
N PHE A 35 13.49 -7.43 4.18
CA PHE A 35 14.41 -8.52 4.48
C PHE A 35 14.49 -9.58 3.37
N HIS A 36 13.93 -9.33 2.19
CA HIS A 36 14.00 -10.27 1.06
C HIS A 36 15.46 -10.49 0.64
N GLY A 37 15.90 -11.75 0.59
CA GLY A 37 17.30 -12.15 0.43
C GLY A 37 18.13 -12.16 1.72
N ARG A 38 17.51 -11.90 2.88
CA ARG A 38 18.09 -11.98 4.24
C ARG A 38 17.19 -12.79 5.18
N GLU A 39 16.44 -13.74 4.65
CA GLU A 39 15.42 -14.50 5.38
C GLU A 39 16.01 -15.32 6.54
N SER A 40 17.32 -15.59 6.53
CA SER A 40 18.03 -16.23 7.64
C SER A 40 18.19 -15.35 8.89
N GLU A 41 18.00 -14.02 8.77
CA GLU A 41 18.22 -13.07 9.86
C GLU A 41 16.99 -12.87 10.76
N VAL A 42 15.79 -13.19 10.25
CA VAL A 42 14.52 -12.96 10.95
C VAL A 42 13.47 -13.98 10.53
N SER A 43 12.70 -14.48 11.51
CA SER A 43 11.51 -15.28 11.23
C SER A 43 10.36 -14.38 10.80
N ILE A 44 10.13 -14.27 9.50
CA ILE A 44 9.08 -13.42 8.94
C ILE A 44 7.86 -14.26 8.62
N ARG A 45 6.73 -13.90 9.23
CA ARG A 45 5.44 -14.52 8.94
C ARG A 45 4.94 -14.01 7.59
N THR A 46 4.53 -14.93 6.72
CA THR A 46 3.86 -14.58 5.46
C THR A 46 2.50 -13.94 5.73
N THR A 47 2.21 -12.82 5.08
CA THR A 47 0.88 -12.19 5.07
C THR A 47 0.27 -12.30 3.68
N ASN A 48 -1.06 -12.20 3.62
CA ASN A 48 -1.84 -12.32 2.37
C ASN A 48 -2.60 -11.04 2.03
N ASP A 49 -2.38 -10.00 2.81
CA ASP A 49 -2.94 -8.65 2.71
C ASP A 49 -1.85 -7.66 2.29
N ILE A 50 -2.27 -6.58 1.64
CA ILE A 50 -1.41 -5.50 1.20
C ILE A 50 -1.74 -4.26 2.03
N ASP A 51 -0.78 -3.78 2.80
CA ASP A 51 -0.87 -2.49 3.47
C ASP A 51 -0.27 -1.39 2.58
N LEU A 52 -1.11 -0.64 1.87
CA LEU A 52 -0.70 0.50 1.05
C LEU A 52 -0.75 1.79 1.86
N MET A 53 0.40 2.40 2.07
CA MET A 53 0.53 3.65 2.80
C MET A 53 0.47 4.89 1.88
N LEU A 54 -0.39 5.83 2.23
CA LEU A 54 -0.51 7.14 1.60
C LEU A 54 0.16 8.19 2.49
N THR A 55 1.21 8.82 1.96
CA THR A 55 1.94 9.89 2.62
C THR A 55 1.15 11.20 2.60
N LYS A 56 1.57 12.17 3.41
CA LYS A 56 1.03 13.53 3.37
C LYS A 56 1.03 14.12 1.96
N THR A 57 2.10 13.93 1.17
CA THR A 57 2.17 14.47 -0.20
C THR A 57 1.17 13.81 -1.16
N HIS A 58 0.80 12.55 -0.93
CA HIS A 58 -0.26 11.87 -1.68
C HIS A 58 -1.65 12.39 -1.29
N ILE A 59 -1.81 12.68 0.00
CA ILE A 59 -3.07 13.10 0.57
C ILE A 59 -3.29 14.59 0.29
N ASP A 60 -2.39 15.52 0.56
CA ASP A 60 -2.62 16.98 0.45
C ASP A 60 -3.25 17.44 -0.87
N ASN A 61 -2.92 16.80 -1.99
CA ASN A 61 -3.47 17.12 -3.30
C ASN A 61 -4.82 16.42 -3.56
N GLN A 62 -5.91 17.19 -3.63
CA GLN A 62 -7.26 16.67 -3.89
C GLN A 62 -7.39 15.88 -5.21
N ALA A 63 -6.81 16.35 -6.31
CA ALA A 63 -6.86 15.64 -7.58
C ALA A 63 -6.14 14.28 -7.48
N LYS A 64 -5.00 14.25 -6.77
CA LYS A 64 -4.24 13.01 -6.53
C LYS A 64 -5.06 12.02 -5.69
N ARG A 65 -5.70 12.47 -4.60
CA ARG A 65 -6.61 11.65 -3.78
C ARG A 65 -7.74 11.02 -4.60
N ILE A 66 -8.39 11.81 -5.46
CA ILE A 66 -9.47 11.33 -6.34
C ILE A 66 -8.96 10.30 -7.34
N ASN A 67 -7.80 10.53 -7.95
CA ASN A 67 -7.20 9.58 -8.89
C ASN A 67 -6.84 8.25 -8.22
N ILE A 68 -6.25 8.29 -7.01
CA ILE A 68 -5.96 7.07 -6.23
C ILE A 68 -7.24 6.30 -5.95
N ALA A 69 -8.29 6.99 -5.46
CA ALA A 69 -9.57 6.35 -5.18
C ALA A 69 -10.19 5.71 -6.44
N ASN A 70 -10.13 6.39 -7.59
CA ASN A 70 -10.64 5.88 -8.86
C ASN A 70 -9.84 4.67 -9.37
N ILE A 71 -8.51 4.68 -9.24
CA ILE A 71 -7.67 3.53 -9.58
C ILE A 71 -8.07 2.32 -8.73
N ILE A 72 -8.12 2.46 -7.41
CA ILE A 72 -8.41 1.35 -6.50
C ILE A 72 -9.82 0.78 -6.79
N THR A 73 -10.84 1.65 -6.80
CA THR A 73 -12.24 1.21 -6.87
C THR A 73 -12.72 0.91 -8.29
N ASN A 74 -12.44 1.78 -9.26
CA ASN A 74 -13.02 1.68 -10.60
C ASN A 74 -12.14 0.92 -11.58
N GLU A 75 -10.81 1.07 -11.48
CA GLU A 75 -9.90 0.43 -12.42
C GLU A 75 -9.51 -0.98 -11.96
N LEU A 76 -8.89 -1.06 -10.78
CA LEU A 76 -8.42 -2.32 -10.19
C LEU A 76 -9.56 -3.17 -9.60
N LYS A 77 -10.77 -2.61 -9.51
CA LYS A 77 -11.99 -3.27 -9.05
C LYS A 77 -11.93 -3.79 -7.61
N TYR A 78 -11.23 -3.07 -6.75
CA TYR A 78 -11.34 -3.31 -5.31
C TYR A 78 -12.69 -2.84 -4.79
N THR A 79 -13.36 -3.68 -4.02
CA THR A 79 -14.62 -3.35 -3.35
C THR A 79 -14.34 -2.95 -1.91
N ALA A 80 -14.94 -1.86 -1.45
CA ALA A 80 -14.82 -1.45 -0.05
C ALA A 80 -15.68 -2.34 0.85
N LEU A 81 -15.10 -2.81 1.96
CA LEU A 81 -15.82 -3.46 3.04
C LEU A 81 -16.35 -2.39 4.00
N GLU A 82 -17.60 -1.97 3.77
CA GLU A 82 -18.27 -1.04 4.67
C GLU A 82 -18.66 -1.77 5.97
N GLY A 83 -18.21 -1.25 7.12
CA GLY A 83 -18.59 -1.76 8.45
C GLY A 83 -17.57 -2.64 9.18
N SER A 84 -16.45 -3.03 8.54
CA SER A 84 -15.30 -3.61 9.26
C SER A 84 -14.66 -2.57 10.17
N LYS A 85 -13.88 -3.00 11.20
CA LYS A 85 -13.16 -2.10 12.14
C LYS A 85 -12.18 -1.16 11.43
N HIS A 86 -11.69 -1.56 10.27
CA HIS A 86 -10.84 -0.79 9.35
C HIS A 86 -11.61 -0.59 8.03
N PHE A 87 -11.42 0.52 7.31
CA PHE A 87 -12.01 0.68 5.96
C PHE A 87 -11.14 -0.09 4.98
N GLN A 88 -11.41 -1.39 4.86
CA GLN A 88 -10.60 -2.31 4.08
C GLN A 88 -11.17 -2.44 2.67
N PHE A 89 -10.31 -2.79 1.73
CA PHE A 89 -10.69 -3.15 0.39
C PHE A 89 -10.45 -4.63 0.16
N HIS A 90 -11.24 -5.25 -0.70
CA HIS A 90 -10.99 -6.63 -1.10
C HIS A 90 -11.09 -6.80 -2.61
N LYS A 91 -10.31 -7.75 -3.12
CA LYS A 91 -10.37 -8.23 -4.50
C LYS A 91 -10.13 -9.74 -4.48
N GLY A 92 -11.19 -10.51 -4.73
CA GLY A 92 -11.18 -11.95 -4.47
C GLY A 92 -11.05 -12.23 -2.97
N GLU A 93 -10.04 -13.01 -2.60
CA GLU A 93 -9.74 -13.38 -1.21
C GLU A 93 -8.68 -12.48 -0.56
N GLN A 94 -8.06 -11.58 -1.33
CA GLN A 94 -6.99 -10.71 -0.89
C GLN A 94 -7.56 -9.40 -0.34
N LEU A 95 -6.94 -8.92 0.72
CA LEU A 95 -7.27 -7.65 1.37
C LEU A 95 -6.24 -6.58 1.00
N LEU A 96 -6.73 -5.36 0.82
CA LEU A 96 -5.94 -4.16 0.64
C LEU A 96 -6.34 -3.18 1.74
N ASP A 97 -5.42 -2.91 2.63
CA ASP A 97 -5.55 -1.91 3.68
C ASP A 97 -4.89 -0.61 3.24
N ILE A 98 -5.61 0.49 3.39
CA ILE A 98 -5.06 1.83 3.12
C ILE A 98 -4.62 2.39 4.45
N LEU A 99 -3.32 2.68 4.59
CA LEU A 99 -2.77 3.41 5.72
C LEU A 99 -2.58 4.86 5.33
N ALA A 100 -2.74 5.78 6.28
CA ALA A 100 -2.62 7.21 5.99
C ALA A 100 -2.04 8.00 7.16
N GLN A 101 -1.21 8.98 6.82
CA GLN A 101 -0.80 10.01 7.78
C GLN A 101 -1.95 10.95 8.09
N THR A 102 -1.87 11.55 9.28
CA THR A 102 -2.72 12.69 9.64
C THR A 102 -2.34 13.90 8.80
N VAL A 103 -3.34 14.49 8.17
CA VAL A 103 -3.20 15.67 7.32
C VAL A 103 -4.18 16.73 7.78
N GLU A 104 -3.70 17.94 7.98
CA GLU A 104 -4.54 19.08 8.35
C GLU A 104 -5.64 19.30 7.31
N GLY A 105 -6.87 19.51 7.78
CA GLY A 105 -8.04 19.67 6.92
C GLY A 105 -8.64 18.37 6.36
N ILE A 106 -8.04 17.20 6.62
CA ILE A 106 -8.68 15.91 6.36
C ILE A 106 -9.43 15.42 7.59
N PRO A 107 -10.76 15.20 7.51
CA PRO A 107 -11.54 14.72 8.65
C PRO A 107 -11.08 13.33 9.09
N ILE A 108 -10.97 13.15 10.40
CA ILE A 108 -10.73 11.85 11.02
C ILE A 108 -12.01 11.38 11.72
N LYS A 109 -12.41 10.13 11.49
CA LYS A 109 -13.53 9.47 12.18
C LYS A 109 -13.17 8.01 12.44
N ASP A 110 -13.38 7.54 13.67
CA ASP A 110 -13.15 6.14 14.07
C ASP A 110 -11.75 5.62 13.67
N PHE A 111 -10.70 6.43 13.93
CA PHE A 111 -9.30 6.19 13.54
C PHE A 111 -9.04 6.15 12.03
N ARG A 112 -9.90 6.77 11.22
CA ARG A 112 -9.76 6.81 9.76
C ARG A 112 -9.74 8.22 9.23
N SER A 113 -8.77 8.50 8.37
CA SER A 113 -8.73 9.69 7.52
C SER A 113 -9.71 9.52 6.37
N ILE A 114 -10.70 10.41 6.25
CA ILE A 114 -11.67 10.42 5.15
C ILE A 114 -11.03 11.11 3.94
N ILE A 115 -10.19 10.38 3.20
CA ILE A 115 -9.37 10.91 2.09
C ILE A 115 -10.26 11.30 0.89
N VAL A 116 -11.15 10.40 0.48
CA VAL A 116 -12.23 10.67 -0.48
C VAL A 116 -13.51 10.11 0.13
N LYS A 117 -14.49 10.99 0.37
CA LYS A 117 -15.78 10.64 0.96
C LYS A 117 -16.37 9.42 0.24
N SER A 118 -16.82 8.43 1.03
CA SER A 118 -17.40 7.15 0.60
C SER A 118 -16.60 6.30 -0.40
N LYS A 119 -15.31 6.60 -0.66
CA LYS A 119 -14.52 5.85 -1.65
C LYS A 119 -13.12 5.46 -1.20
N LEU A 120 -12.48 6.27 -0.38
CA LEU A 120 -11.11 6.03 0.06
C LEU A 120 -10.92 6.59 1.46
N HIS A 121 -10.84 5.71 2.45
CA HIS A 121 -10.43 6.09 3.80
C HIS A 121 -9.13 5.38 4.11
N GLY A 122 -8.23 6.05 4.83
CA GLY A 122 -6.99 5.45 5.31
C GLY A 122 -7.05 5.25 6.81
N TYR A 123 -6.64 4.08 7.29
CA TYR A 123 -6.45 3.81 8.70
C TYR A 123 -5.26 4.61 9.21
N HIS A 124 -5.46 5.32 10.31
CA HIS A 124 -4.42 6.05 10.98
C HIS A 124 -3.77 5.15 12.04
N THR A 125 -2.45 5.04 11.97
CA THR A 125 -1.65 4.50 13.08
C THR A 125 -0.56 5.50 13.48
N PRO A 126 -0.15 5.54 14.75
CA PRO A 126 0.99 6.36 15.18
C PRO A 126 2.24 6.09 14.33
N GLU A 127 2.51 4.82 14.03
CA GLU A 127 3.66 4.36 13.24
C GLU A 127 3.67 4.93 11.82
N ALA A 128 2.49 5.03 11.19
CA ALA A 128 2.33 5.60 9.86
C ALA A 128 2.85 7.06 9.77
N SER A 129 2.88 7.79 10.89
CA SER A 129 3.35 9.18 10.93
C SER A 129 4.87 9.32 10.74
N PHE A 130 5.65 8.26 10.97
CA PHE A 130 7.12 8.31 10.99
C PHE A 130 7.80 7.72 9.74
N ILE A 131 7.05 7.07 8.84
CA ILE A 131 7.61 6.24 7.76
C ILE A 131 8.29 7.06 6.62
N GLN A 132 8.16 8.38 6.56
CA GLN A 132 8.63 9.17 5.41
C GLN A 132 10.14 9.29 5.26
N GLU A 133 10.92 9.13 6.33
CA GLU A 133 12.32 9.60 6.34
C GLU A 133 13.33 8.57 5.84
N ASP A 134 12.99 7.28 5.84
CA ASP A 134 13.91 6.20 5.45
C ASP A 134 13.21 5.12 4.63
N LEU A 135 13.00 5.35 3.33
CA LEU A 135 12.40 4.37 2.41
C LEU A 135 13.44 3.69 1.55
N ILE A 136 13.30 2.37 1.35
CA ILE A 136 14.10 1.60 0.40
C ILE A 136 13.24 1.20 -0.81
N GLY A 137 13.83 1.30 -2.00
CA GLY A 137 13.22 0.83 -3.23
C GLY A 137 13.51 -0.66 -3.45
N ILE A 138 12.45 -1.45 -3.65
CA ILE A 138 12.56 -2.89 -3.95
C ILE A 138 12.00 -3.14 -5.35
N PRO A 139 12.85 -3.52 -6.33
CA PRO A 139 12.40 -3.94 -7.64
C PRO A 139 11.56 -5.21 -7.52
N LEU A 140 10.37 -5.24 -8.12
CA LEU A 140 9.50 -6.43 -8.09
C LEU A 140 10.15 -7.62 -8.80
N SER A 141 11.09 -7.39 -9.72
CA SER A 141 11.89 -8.47 -10.36
C SER A 141 12.80 -9.23 -9.40
N ARG A 142 13.15 -8.67 -8.24
CA ARG A 142 13.88 -9.42 -7.21
C ARG A 142 12.98 -10.40 -6.45
N ILE A 143 11.70 -10.07 -6.36
CA ILE A 143 10.68 -10.85 -5.65
C ILE A 143 10.07 -11.90 -6.59
N TRP A 144 9.90 -11.54 -7.87
CA TRP A 144 9.28 -12.37 -8.88
C TRP A 144 10.08 -12.37 -10.20
N PRO A 145 11.23 -13.05 -10.24
CA PRO A 145 12.17 -12.94 -11.37
C PRO A 145 11.65 -13.57 -12.68
N GLU A 146 10.71 -14.50 -12.61
CA GLU A 146 10.26 -15.28 -13.77
C GLU A 146 9.13 -14.60 -14.59
N ASP A 147 8.56 -13.49 -14.13
CA ASP A 147 7.47 -12.80 -14.83
C ASP A 147 7.93 -11.48 -15.45
N ASN A 148 7.86 -11.40 -16.78
CA ASN A 148 8.23 -10.20 -17.53
C ASN A 148 7.37 -8.98 -17.19
N LYS A 149 6.18 -9.14 -16.59
CA LYS A 149 5.30 -8.03 -16.17
C LYS A 149 5.92 -7.18 -15.07
N VAL A 150 6.90 -7.71 -14.32
CA VAL A 150 7.51 -6.99 -13.19
C VAL A 150 8.74 -6.17 -13.58
N VAL A 151 9.17 -6.25 -14.84
CA VAL A 151 10.32 -5.51 -15.36
C VAL A 151 10.05 -4.00 -15.26
N GLY A 152 10.96 -3.29 -14.59
CA GLY A 152 10.86 -1.83 -14.39
C GLY A 152 9.84 -1.41 -13.34
N LEU A 153 9.21 -2.36 -12.61
CA LEU A 153 8.34 -2.05 -11.49
C LEU A 153 9.13 -2.08 -10.18
N GLU A 154 8.89 -1.06 -9.37
CA GLU A 154 9.54 -0.89 -8.07
C GLU A 154 8.51 -0.43 -7.05
N ILE A 155 8.56 -1.02 -5.87
CA ILE A 155 7.81 -0.59 -4.69
C ILE A 155 8.75 0.10 -3.69
N SER A 156 8.21 0.91 -2.81
CA SER A 156 8.93 1.43 -1.64
C SER A 156 8.46 0.67 -0.41
N VAL A 157 9.38 0.40 0.52
CA VAL A 157 9.06 -0.12 1.86
C VAL A 157 9.83 0.68 2.91
N PRO A 158 9.38 0.73 4.18
CA PRO A 158 10.15 1.31 5.27
C PRO A 158 11.50 0.63 5.41
N SER A 159 12.55 1.41 5.67
CA SER A 159 13.87 0.89 6.07
C SER A 159 13.78 0.28 7.47
N ILE A 160 14.62 -0.73 7.70
CA ILE A 160 14.75 -1.45 8.96
C ILE A 160 15.83 -0.87 9.88
N THR A 161 16.39 0.30 9.52
CA THR A 161 17.54 0.91 10.21
C THR A 161 17.18 1.82 11.39
N ASN A 162 15.90 1.93 11.76
CA ASN A 162 15.43 2.66 12.95
C ASN A 162 14.53 1.79 13.84
#